data_AF-A0A8T1X7V7-F1
#
_entry.id   AF-A0A8T1X7V7-F1
#
_cell.length_a   1.000
_cell.length_b   1.000
_cell.length_c   1.000
_cell.angle_alpha   90.00
_cell.angle_beta   90.00
_cell.angle_gamma   90.00
#
_symmetry.space_group_name_H-M   'P 1'
#
loop_
_entity.id
_entity.type
_entity.pdbx_description
1 polymer ?
#
loop_
_entity_poly.entity_id
_entity_poly.type
_entity_poly.pdbx_seq_one_letter_code
_entity_poly.pdbx_strand_id
1 'polypeptide(L)'
;MFMWMAVGLGPIFLQCRGYASFMTPHKISLRLVTPVETVPETADLFDRCPVEWLFMAGAWWNISPTNYYRVEGGLLCHYLMPQYNVHGNYFLGTHKTATLYHTVPRSCANESYPFENYFYHGSIGYYSFYIEGQGTYCALDNAAYDKVLGLGTYDTNGANLIRDGGESGYRKSYWYGLTGIAWIVYRCWVVRRSFIMCKRFARRCSPTSERITLQGAMVFVQESMRLSAHGAKNYHRVLILFLLLDLGLMSDLFLLITQEGFLGRIQCISLGYNLAAIISVLFEMVETMNWMREKVRCLVKRLLFNYETALVGELLTAILIQSYITSLNRSDLRHTETQAKLLSYYIMSLIGHGCIALGCLVVIICTRTIGTLAFMWWRYRSLTILSTPCSVDMTLGARCKMILLAGYTWENGTLFYRASTLRAFGLSKMTEEDGGAFMVYSKCHWFAITRKDLVVCGIVSGHVVEPCEEHACLGVVTDFDRMLGGVGAEVQHQKKDYSPRKIQLKSSASATSFENRILAVNEEPDE
;
A
#
# COMPACT_ATOMS: atom_id res chain seq x y z
N MET A 1 24.75 7.08 2.55
CA MET A 1 24.77 6.60 1.16
C MET A 1 24.35 5.13 1.06
N PHE A 2 24.98 4.22 1.80
CA PHE A 2 24.56 2.81 1.84
C PHE A 2 23.04 2.61 2.10
N MET A 3 22.49 3.27 3.12
CA MET A 3 21.04 3.23 3.41
C MET A 3 20.16 3.69 2.23
N TRP A 4 20.58 4.74 1.51
CA TRP A 4 19.85 5.23 0.33
C TRP A 4 19.88 4.20 -0.81
N MET A 5 21.00 3.51 -1.03
CA MET A 5 21.07 2.44 -2.03
C MET A 5 20.13 1.29 -1.67
N ALA A 6 20.15 0.83 -0.42
CA ALA A 6 19.34 -0.29 0.03
C ALA A 6 17.83 0.00 -0.03
N VAL A 7 17.39 1.14 0.51
CA VAL A 7 15.96 1.48 0.64
C VAL A 7 15.41 2.13 -0.65
N GLY A 8 16.26 2.76 -1.47
CA GLY A 8 15.86 3.44 -2.71
C GLY A 8 16.04 2.60 -3.97
N LEU A 9 17.27 2.12 -4.25
CA LEU A 9 17.58 1.43 -5.51
C LEU A 9 17.06 -0.01 -5.53
N GLY A 10 17.08 -0.71 -4.40
CA GLY A 10 16.60 -2.09 -4.30
C GLY A 10 15.15 -2.26 -4.79
N PRO A 11 14.18 -1.53 -4.21
CA PRO A 11 12.79 -1.58 -4.67
C PRO A 11 12.60 -1.15 -6.13
N ILE A 12 13.34 -0.13 -6.60
CA ILE A 12 13.27 0.29 -8.02
C ILE A 12 13.76 -0.82 -8.94
N PHE A 13 14.83 -1.52 -8.60
CA PHE A 13 15.35 -2.61 -9.43
C PHE A 13 14.32 -3.75 -9.56
N LEU A 14 13.69 -4.13 -8.46
CA LEU A 14 12.62 -5.16 -8.46
C LEU A 14 11.42 -4.71 -9.29
N GLN A 15 11.04 -3.44 -9.19
CA GLN A 15 9.97 -2.85 -9.98
C GLN A 15 10.28 -2.83 -11.48
N CYS A 16 11.51 -2.44 -11.86
CA CYS A 16 11.96 -2.46 -13.26
C CYS A 16 11.99 -3.88 -13.83
N ARG A 17 12.42 -4.87 -13.03
CA ARG A 17 12.38 -6.28 -13.41
C ARG A 17 10.95 -6.76 -13.66
N GLY A 18 10.02 -6.41 -12.77
CA GLY A 18 8.61 -6.74 -12.92
C GLY A 18 8.00 -6.11 -14.17
N TYR A 19 8.22 -4.81 -14.36
CA TYR A 19 7.80 -4.11 -15.56
C TYR A 19 8.34 -4.74 -16.84
N ALA A 20 9.64 -5.06 -16.90
CA ALA A 20 10.24 -5.70 -18.06
C ALA A 20 9.61 -7.07 -18.37
N SER A 21 9.27 -7.84 -17.33
CA SER A 21 8.63 -9.15 -17.48
C SER A 21 7.24 -9.03 -18.14
N PHE A 22 6.45 -8.03 -17.74
CA PHE A 22 5.10 -7.83 -18.26
C PHE A 22 5.02 -7.03 -19.56
N MET A 23 6.05 -6.22 -19.86
CA MET A 23 6.14 -5.45 -21.11
C MET A 23 6.70 -6.27 -22.27
N THR A 24 7.39 -7.38 -21.98
CA THR A 24 7.94 -8.26 -23.02
C THR A 24 6.79 -8.81 -23.87
N PRO A 25 6.83 -8.65 -25.21
CA PRO A 25 5.81 -9.23 -26.07
C PRO A 25 5.73 -10.75 -25.90
N HIS A 26 4.52 -11.26 -25.78
CA HIS A 26 4.27 -12.68 -25.55
C HIS A 26 3.49 -13.28 -26.71
N LYS A 27 3.47 -14.61 -26.78
CA LYS A 27 2.73 -15.39 -27.77
C LYS A 27 2.03 -16.53 -27.07
N ILE A 28 0.74 -16.69 -27.36
CA ILE A 28 -0.07 -17.78 -26.82
C ILE A 28 0.31 -19.07 -27.54
N SER A 29 0.54 -20.14 -26.79
CA SER A 29 0.80 -21.45 -27.37
C SER A 29 -0.37 -21.89 -28.27
N LEU A 30 -0.06 -22.39 -29.47
CA LEU A 30 -1.07 -22.65 -30.52
C LEU A 30 -2.17 -23.62 -30.07
N ARG A 31 -1.86 -24.57 -29.19
CA ARG A 31 -2.83 -25.54 -28.62
C ARG A 31 -3.88 -24.88 -27.71
N LEU A 32 -3.58 -23.69 -27.21
CA LEU A 32 -4.46 -22.95 -26.32
C LEU A 32 -5.33 -21.92 -27.06
N VAL A 33 -5.04 -21.66 -28.34
CA VAL A 33 -5.81 -20.75 -29.18
C VAL A 33 -7.09 -21.43 -29.64
N THR A 34 -8.23 -20.75 -29.49
CA THR A 34 -9.53 -21.24 -29.95
C THR A 34 -9.54 -21.41 -31.47
N PRO A 35 -9.95 -22.57 -32.00
CA PRO A 35 -10.03 -22.77 -33.45
C PRO A 35 -11.18 -21.96 -34.05
N VAL A 36 -10.92 -21.31 -35.19
CA VAL A 36 -11.80 -20.29 -35.80
C VAL A 36 -13.13 -20.85 -36.31
N GLU A 37 -13.17 -22.14 -36.68
CA GLU A 37 -14.32 -22.77 -37.36
C GLU A 37 -15.12 -23.74 -36.47
N THR A 38 -14.72 -23.94 -35.22
CA THR A 38 -15.41 -24.87 -34.29
C THR A 38 -16.41 -24.15 -33.40
N VAL A 39 -17.62 -24.70 -33.34
CA VAL A 39 -18.68 -24.23 -32.43
C VAL A 39 -18.37 -24.68 -30.99
N PRO A 40 -18.53 -23.82 -29.98
CA PRO A 40 -18.35 -24.20 -28.58
C PRO A 40 -19.39 -25.24 -28.15
N GLU A 41 -18.92 -26.31 -27.49
CA GLU A 41 -19.78 -27.32 -26.85
C GLU A 41 -19.96 -27.00 -25.35
N THR A 42 -21.16 -27.26 -24.82
CA THR A 42 -21.48 -27.09 -23.38
C THR A 42 -22.11 -28.35 -22.77
N ALA A 43 -22.28 -29.42 -23.55
CA ALA A 43 -22.86 -30.67 -23.08
C ALA A 43 -21.86 -31.44 -22.20
N ASP A 44 -22.34 -31.96 -21.06
CA ASP A 44 -21.55 -32.70 -20.07
C ASP A 44 -20.28 -31.94 -19.64
N LEU A 45 -20.39 -30.62 -19.49
CA LEU A 45 -19.26 -29.71 -19.35
C LEU A 45 -18.31 -30.12 -18.23
N PHE A 46 -18.81 -30.43 -17.03
CA PHE A 46 -17.97 -30.79 -15.89
C PHE A 46 -17.35 -32.19 -16.00
N ASP A 47 -17.95 -33.09 -16.78
CA ASP A 47 -17.37 -34.41 -17.06
C ASP A 47 -16.24 -34.31 -18.10
N ARG A 48 -16.37 -33.39 -19.06
CA ARG A 48 -15.40 -33.14 -20.14
C ARG A 48 -14.27 -32.21 -19.71
N CYS A 49 -14.58 -31.23 -18.90
CA CYS A 49 -13.68 -30.20 -18.38
C CYS A 49 -13.65 -30.29 -16.84
N PRO A 50 -13.04 -31.33 -16.26
CA PRO A 50 -13.17 -31.65 -14.83
C PRO A 50 -12.26 -30.81 -13.92
N VAL A 51 -11.50 -29.85 -14.46
CA VAL A 51 -10.54 -29.08 -13.68
C VAL A 51 -11.27 -28.05 -12.83
N GLU A 52 -11.22 -28.20 -11.51
CA GLU A 52 -11.85 -27.28 -10.55
C GLU A 52 -10.83 -26.29 -9.94
N TRP A 53 -9.57 -26.70 -9.86
CA TRP A 53 -8.53 -25.95 -9.15
C TRP A 53 -7.25 -25.84 -9.95
N LEU A 54 -6.62 -24.67 -9.89
CA LEU A 54 -5.25 -24.45 -10.31
C LEU A 54 -4.38 -24.22 -9.08
N PHE A 55 -3.30 -24.99 -8.97
CA PHE A 55 -2.25 -24.76 -7.98
C PHE A 55 -1.06 -24.12 -8.66
N MET A 56 -0.81 -22.83 -8.35
CA MET A 56 0.26 -22.02 -8.93
C MET A 56 1.08 -21.36 -7.83
N ALA A 57 2.40 -21.60 -7.84
CA ALA A 57 3.39 -20.99 -6.94
C ALA A 57 2.98 -20.96 -5.44
N GLY A 58 2.34 -22.02 -4.94
CA GLY A 58 1.92 -22.13 -3.54
C GLY A 58 0.53 -21.57 -3.22
N ALA A 59 -0.21 -21.09 -4.21
CA ALA A 59 -1.58 -20.60 -4.06
C ALA A 59 -2.58 -21.44 -4.84
N TRP A 60 -3.74 -21.69 -4.23
CA TRP A 60 -4.89 -22.34 -4.85
C TRP A 60 -5.82 -21.33 -5.48
N TRP A 61 -6.27 -21.62 -6.70
CA TRP A 61 -7.18 -20.78 -7.49
C TRP A 61 -8.34 -21.61 -8.00
N ASN A 62 -9.55 -21.08 -7.83
CA ASN A 62 -10.77 -21.76 -8.27
C ASN A 62 -11.05 -21.34 -9.71
N ILE A 63 -11.33 -22.30 -10.56
CA ILE A 63 -11.77 -22.04 -11.92
C ILE A 63 -13.15 -22.65 -12.15
N SER A 64 -13.91 -22.05 -13.06
CA SER A 64 -15.16 -22.61 -13.54
C SER A 64 -15.09 -22.71 -15.07
N PRO A 65 -15.19 -23.93 -15.64
CA PRO A 65 -15.29 -24.09 -17.08
C PRO A 65 -16.64 -23.53 -17.58
N THR A 66 -16.68 -23.08 -18.83
CA THR A 66 -17.89 -22.49 -19.43
C THR A 66 -18.30 -23.16 -20.73
N ASN A 67 -17.32 -23.54 -21.55
CA ASN A 67 -17.50 -24.26 -22.79
C ASN A 67 -16.19 -24.95 -23.17
N TYR A 68 -16.26 -25.86 -24.16
CA TYR A 68 -15.08 -26.53 -24.68
C TYR A 68 -15.11 -26.72 -26.19
N TYR A 69 -13.95 -27.06 -26.73
CA TYR A 69 -13.73 -27.38 -28.13
C TYR A 69 -12.98 -28.71 -28.19
N ARG A 70 -13.37 -29.57 -29.14
CA ARG A 70 -12.61 -30.77 -29.46
C ARG A 70 -11.44 -30.38 -30.35
N VAL A 71 -10.24 -30.71 -29.92
CA VAL A 71 -9.00 -30.42 -30.63
C VAL A 71 -8.16 -31.69 -30.76
N GLU A 72 -7.16 -31.65 -31.62
CA GLU A 72 -6.28 -32.80 -31.81
C GLU A 72 -5.55 -33.14 -30.49
N GLY A 73 -5.67 -34.40 -30.05
CA GLY A 73 -4.98 -34.91 -28.86
C GLY A 73 -5.58 -34.51 -27.50
N GLY A 74 -6.73 -33.82 -27.47
CA GLY A 74 -7.29 -33.32 -26.21
C GLY A 74 -8.59 -32.54 -26.31
N LEU A 75 -8.91 -31.88 -25.21
CA LEU A 75 -9.99 -30.92 -25.09
C LEU A 75 -9.41 -29.55 -24.77
N LEU A 76 -9.92 -28.52 -25.43
CA LEU A 76 -9.64 -27.12 -25.10
C LEU A 76 -10.84 -26.55 -24.36
N CYS A 77 -10.69 -26.28 -23.07
CA CYS A 77 -11.75 -25.79 -22.21
C CYS A 77 -11.55 -24.30 -21.93
N HIS A 78 -12.59 -23.48 -22.19
CA HIS A 78 -12.61 -22.09 -21.75
C HIS A 78 -13.05 -22.03 -20.28
N TYR A 79 -12.34 -21.25 -19.47
CA TYR A 79 -12.60 -21.13 -18.05
C TYR A 79 -12.50 -19.68 -17.56
N LEU A 80 -13.09 -19.46 -16.40
CA LEU A 80 -13.07 -18.17 -15.72
C LEU A 80 -12.76 -18.31 -14.23
N MET A 81 -12.23 -17.23 -13.64
CA MET A 81 -12.21 -17.03 -12.18
C MET A 81 -13.10 -15.80 -11.89
N PRO A 82 -14.40 -16.01 -11.58
CA PRO A 82 -15.37 -14.92 -11.58
C PRO A 82 -15.02 -13.80 -10.59
N GLN A 83 -14.48 -14.17 -9.43
CA GLN A 83 -14.06 -13.27 -8.35
C GLN A 83 -12.83 -12.43 -8.69
N TYR A 84 -12.17 -12.69 -9.83
CA TYR A 84 -10.96 -11.98 -10.24
C TYR A 84 -11.00 -11.47 -11.69
N ASN A 85 -12.13 -11.52 -12.42
CA ASN A 85 -12.17 -11.07 -13.83
C ASN A 85 -11.03 -11.71 -14.67
N VAL A 86 -10.86 -13.02 -14.48
CA VAL A 86 -9.87 -13.82 -15.20
C VAL A 86 -10.58 -14.67 -16.23
N HIS A 87 -10.05 -14.66 -17.46
CA HIS A 87 -10.53 -15.45 -18.58
C HIS A 87 -9.37 -16.14 -19.26
N GLY A 88 -9.55 -17.40 -19.64
CA GLY A 88 -8.47 -18.18 -20.21
C GLY A 88 -8.94 -19.49 -20.81
N ASN A 89 -8.01 -20.20 -21.44
CA ASN A 89 -8.24 -21.55 -21.92
C ASN A 89 -7.22 -22.49 -21.28
N TYR A 90 -7.64 -23.72 -21.03
CA TYR A 90 -6.71 -24.80 -20.73
C TYR A 90 -6.89 -25.95 -21.71
N PHE A 91 -5.79 -26.57 -22.07
CA PHE A 91 -5.74 -27.80 -22.84
C PHE A 91 -5.57 -28.98 -21.88
N LEU A 92 -6.41 -29.99 -22.04
CA LEU A 92 -6.37 -31.24 -21.30
C LEU A 92 -6.12 -32.41 -22.27
N GLY A 93 -5.00 -33.10 -22.09
CA GLY A 93 -4.63 -34.24 -22.93
C GLY A 93 -5.46 -35.49 -22.63
N THR A 94 -5.70 -36.32 -23.65
CA THR A 94 -6.48 -37.57 -23.52
C THR A 94 -5.70 -38.73 -22.90
N HIS A 95 -4.37 -38.71 -23.00
CA HIS A 95 -3.51 -39.80 -22.55
C HIS A 95 -2.83 -39.47 -21.23
N LYS A 96 -2.74 -40.46 -20.35
CA LYS A 96 -2.04 -40.34 -19.07
C LYS A 96 -0.55 -40.02 -19.30
N THR A 97 0.00 -39.13 -18.48
CA THR A 97 1.41 -38.77 -18.51
C THR A 97 2.19 -39.45 -17.40
N ALA A 98 3.35 -40.03 -17.74
CA ALA A 98 4.31 -40.51 -16.75
C ALA A 98 5.22 -39.39 -16.21
N THR A 99 5.28 -38.25 -16.91
CA THR A 99 6.06 -37.09 -16.49
C THR A 99 5.17 -36.20 -15.65
N LEU A 100 5.34 -36.28 -14.33
CA LEU A 100 4.58 -35.50 -13.36
C LEU A 100 5.29 -34.19 -13.08
N TYR A 101 4.50 -33.13 -12.93
CA TYR A 101 5.00 -31.87 -12.40
C TYR A 101 5.39 -32.02 -10.91
N HIS A 102 6.43 -31.31 -10.47
CA HIS A 102 7.10 -31.60 -9.19
C HIS A 102 6.23 -31.31 -7.93
N THR A 103 5.18 -30.49 -8.06
CA THR A 103 4.22 -30.19 -6.99
C THR A 103 3.04 -31.16 -6.93
N VAL A 104 2.93 -32.08 -7.90
CA VAL A 104 1.86 -33.09 -7.95
C VAL A 104 2.03 -34.07 -6.77
N PRO A 105 0.95 -34.36 -6.01
CA PRO A 105 0.98 -35.38 -4.97
C PRO A 105 1.33 -36.76 -5.53
N ARG A 106 2.12 -37.54 -4.78
CA ARG A 106 2.50 -38.91 -5.19
C ARG A 106 1.29 -39.83 -5.43
N SER A 107 0.17 -39.58 -4.75
CA SER A 107 -1.09 -40.30 -4.95
C SER A 107 -1.64 -40.17 -6.37
N CYS A 108 -1.35 -39.07 -7.06
CA CYS A 108 -1.85 -38.76 -8.39
C CYS A 108 -1.06 -39.41 -9.54
N ALA A 109 0.04 -40.12 -9.25
CA ALA A 109 0.99 -40.56 -10.28
C ALA A 109 0.38 -41.38 -11.43
N ASN A 110 -0.64 -42.18 -11.13
CA ASN A 110 -1.28 -43.07 -12.11
C ASN A 110 -2.56 -42.48 -12.73
N GLU A 111 -3.01 -41.31 -12.26
CA GLU A 111 -4.25 -40.64 -12.69
C GLU A 111 -3.94 -39.19 -13.10
N SER A 112 -2.83 -39.02 -13.81
CA SER A 112 -2.29 -37.73 -14.21
C SER A 112 -2.33 -37.53 -15.72
N TYR A 113 -2.73 -36.34 -16.18
CA TYR A 113 -2.88 -35.98 -17.59
C TYR A 113 -2.10 -34.69 -17.92
N PRO A 114 -1.58 -34.55 -19.16
CA PRO A 114 -0.96 -33.31 -19.62
C PRO A 114 -1.91 -32.12 -19.51
N PHE A 115 -1.41 -31.02 -18.98
CA PHE A 115 -2.17 -29.79 -18.78
C PHE A 115 -1.34 -28.56 -19.20
N GLU A 116 -1.94 -27.70 -20.00
CA GLU A 116 -1.40 -26.40 -20.39
C GLU A 116 -2.52 -25.36 -20.23
N ASN A 117 -2.21 -24.15 -19.80
CA ASN A 117 -3.20 -23.09 -19.70
C ASN A 117 -2.62 -21.74 -20.09
N TYR A 118 -3.50 -20.82 -20.44
CA TYR A 118 -3.22 -19.41 -20.31
C TYR A 118 -4.44 -18.70 -19.76
N PHE A 119 -4.21 -17.55 -19.16
CA PHE A 119 -5.28 -16.62 -18.85
C PHE A 119 -4.81 -15.18 -18.91
N TYR A 120 -5.81 -14.32 -19.06
CA TYR A 120 -5.70 -12.89 -18.87
C TYR A 120 -6.50 -12.48 -17.64
N HIS A 121 -5.88 -11.65 -16.80
CA HIS A 121 -6.51 -10.97 -15.68
C HIS A 121 -6.71 -9.49 -16.01
N GLY A 122 -7.96 -9.03 -16.06
CA GLY A 122 -8.26 -7.62 -16.31
C GLY A 122 -7.71 -6.72 -15.21
N SER A 123 -6.99 -5.66 -15.61
CA SER A 123 -6.53 -4.61 -14.70
C SER A 123 -7.66 -3.60 -14.40
N ILE A 124 -7.38 -2.61 -13.54
CA ILE A 124 -8.27 -1.45 -13.38
C ILE A 124 -8.14 -0.53 -14.62
N GLY A 125 -6.99 -0.57 -15.29
CA GLY A 125 -6.76 0.08 -16.58
C GLY A 125 -7.41 -0.65 -17.76
N TYR A 126 -7.09 -0.21 -18.99
CA TYR A 126 -7.61 -0.79 -20.23
C TYR A 126 -6.91 -2.10 -20.66
N TYR A 127 -5.89 -2.56 -19.93
CA TYR A 127 -5.09 -3.74 -20.28
C TYR A 127 -5.36 -4.93 -19.35
N SER A 128 -4.86 -6.11 -19.72
CA SER A 128 -4.89 -7.33 -18.91
C SER A 128 -3.50 -7.94 -18.75
N PHE A 129 -3.25 -8.56 -17.59
CA PHE A 129 -2.05 -9.35 -17.32
C PHE A 129 -2.18 -10.74 -17.91
N TYR A 130 -1.22 -11.17 -18.71
CA TYR A 130 -1.13 -12.50 -19.29
C TYR A 130 -0.25 -13.42 -18.44
N ILE A 131 -0.73 -14.63 -18.25
CA ILE A 131 0.00 -15.75 -17.66
C ILE A 131 -0.23 -16.97 -18.56
N GLU A 132 0.84 -17.70 -18.87
CA GLU A 132 0.77 -19.02 -19.48
C GLU A 132 1.53 -20.02 -18.63
N GLY A 133 0.88 -21.14 -18.34
CA GLY A 133 1.37 -22.19 -17.46
C GLY A 133 1.36 -23.55 -18.14
N GLN A 134 2.23 -24.43 -17.65
CA GLN A 134 2.29 -25.83 -18.04
C GLN A 134 2.40 -26.69 -16.80
N GLY A 135 1.72 -27.83 -16.81
CA GLY A 135 1.59 -28.64 -15.62
C GLY A 135 1.00 -30.02 -15.86
N THR A 136 0.39 -30.54 -14.80
CA THR A 136 -0.23 -31.85 -14.79
C THR A 136 -1.57 -31.77 -14.06
N TYR A 137 -2.62 -32.29 -14.69
CA TYR A 137 -3.93 -32.45 -14.08
C TYR A 137 -4.02 -33.80 -13.35
N CYS A 138 -4.50 -33.79 -12.11
CA CYS A 138 -4.80 -35.01 -11.35
C CYS A 138 -6.32 -35.26 -11.28
N ALA A 139 -6.74 -36.44 -11.73
CA ALA A 139 -8.15 -36.82 -11.74
C ALA A 139 -8.69 -37.29 -10.37
N LEU A 140 -7.83 -37.46 -9.36
CA LEU A 140 -8.26 -37.87 -8.01
C LEU A 140 -8.76 -36.70 -7.15
N ASP A 141 -8.26 -35.50 -7.41
CA ASP A 141 -8.57 -34.29 -6.63
C ASP A 141 -9.08 -33.13 -7.50
N ASN A 142 -9.28 -33.36 -8.80
CA ASN A 142 -9.73 -32.38 -9.79
C ASN A 142 -8.84 -31.12 -9.85
N ALA A 143 -7.56 -31.24 -9.51
CA ALA A 143 -6.62 -30.13 -9.50
C ALA A 143 -5.57 -30.22 -10.61
N ALA A 144 -5.28 -29.09 -11.23
CA ALA A 144 -4.11 -28.93 -12.09
C ALA A 144 -2.98 -28.24 -11.34
N TYR A 145 -1.83 -28.90 -11.33
CA TYR A 145 -0.59 -28.43 -10.71
C TYR A 145 0.29 -27.86 -11.82
N ASP A 146 0.38 -26.52 -11.90
CA ASP A 146 1.08 -25.84 -12.97
C ASP A 146 2.25 -25.00 -12.49
N LYS A 147 3.14 -24.72 -13.44
CA LYS A 147 4.12 -23.65 -13.35
C LYS A 147 3.96 -22.68 -14.49
N VAL A 148 4.07 -21.42 -14.12
CA VAL A 148 4.10 -20.29 -15.04
C VAL A 148 5.40 -20.28 -15.85
N LEU A 149 5.23 -20.28 -17.17
CA LEU A 149 6.30 -20.20 -18.17
C LEU A 149 6.29 -18.89 -18.94
N GLY A 150 5.10 -18.31 -19.15
CA GLY A 150 4.91 -17.07 -19.90
C GLY A 150 4.27 -15.98 -19.04
N LEU A 151 4.78 -14.75 -19.20
CA LEU A 151 4.21 -13.53 -18.63
C LEU A 151 4.13 -12.46 -19.71
N GLY A 152 3.16 -11.56 -19.58
CA GLY A 152 2.99 -10.47 -20.54
C GLY A 152 1.78 -9.61 -20.21
N THR A 153 1.42 -8.72 -21.12
CA THR A 153 0.23 -7.87 -21.01
C THR A 153 -0.38 -7.63 -22.38
N TYR A 154 -1.69 -7.40 -22.44
CA TYR A 154 -2.38 -7.09 -23.69
C TYR A 154 -3.48 -6.05 -23.49
N ASP A 155 -3.71 -5.20 -24.50
CA ASP A 155 -4.72 -4.14 -24.48
C ASP A 155 -6.14 -4.70 -24.70
N THR A 156 -6.60 -5.50 -23.74
CA THR A 156 -7.94 -6.06 -23.68
C THR A 156 -8.46 -6.01 -22.24
N ASN A 157 -9.76 -5.79 -22.05
CA ASN A 157 -10.43 -5.87 -20.75
C ASN A 157 -11.95 -6.01 -20.95
N GLY A 158 -12.69 -6.27 -19.87
CA GLY A 158 -14.15 -6.31 -19.84
C GLY A 158 -14.75 -7.27 -20.87
N ALA A 159 -15.76 -6.82 -21.63
CA ALA A 159 -16.45 -7.67 -22.59
C ALA A 159 -15.57 -8.20 -23.73
N ASN A 160 -14.48 -7.49 -24.09
CA ASN A 160 -13.55 -7.95 -25.11
C ASN A 160 -12.69 -9.10 -24.59
N LEU A 161 -12.32 -9.05 -23.31
CA LEU A 161 -11.56 -10.12 -22.65
C LEU A 161 -12.36 -11.43 -22.61
N ILE A 162 -13.67 -11.37 -22.35
CA ILE A 162 -14.56 -12.54 -22.34
C ILE A 162 -14.59 -13.26 -23.71
N ARG A 163 -14.43 -12.51 -24.80
CA ARG A 163 -14.49 -13.04 -26.17
C ARG A 163 -13.12 -13.33 -26.78
N ASP A 164 -12.03 -13.16 -26.02
CA ASP A 164 -10.68 -13.34 -26.53
C ASP A 164 -10.31 -14.82 -26.57
N GLY A 165 -10.45 -15.45 -27.74
CA GLY A 165 -10.02 -16.82 -28.01
C GLY A 165 -8.51 -16.98 -28.22
N GLY A 166 -7.72 -15.91 -28.09
CA GLY A 166 -6.29 -15.93 -28.40
C GLY A 166 -6.00 -15.79 -29.90
N GLU A 167 -4.74 -15.56 -30.24
CA GLU A 167 -4.26 -15.52 -31.62
C GLU A 167 -2.81 -16.02 -31.69
N SER A 168 -2.36 -16.42 -32.88
CA SER A 168 -1.03 -16.99 -33.12
C SER A 168 0.11 -15.96 -33.20
N GLY A 169 -0.23 -14.67 -33.23
CA GLY A 169 0.69 -13.54 -33.31
C GLY A 169 1.31 -13.15 -31.96
N TYR A 170 2.29 -12.25 -32.02
CA TYR A 170 2.83 -11.61 -30.81
C TYR A 170 1.86 -10.54 -30.31
N ARG A 171 1.61 -10.56 -29.01
CA ARG A 171 0.75 -9.62 -28.28
C ARG A 171 1.59 -8.81 -27.29
N LYS A 172 1.18 -7.57 -27.07
CA LYS A 172 1.73 -6.68 -26.04
C LYS A 172 0.75 -5.56 -25.72
N SER A 173 0.86 -4.96 -24.53
CA SER A 173 0.09 -3.78 -24.16
C SER A 173 0.91 -2.50 -24.38
N TYR A 174 0.40 -1.60 -25.21
CA TYR A 174 0.96 -0.26 -25.33
C TYR A 174 0.57 0.61 -24.14
N TRP A 175 -0.61 0.39 -23.56
CA TRP A 175 -1.08 1.12 -22.37
C TRP A 175 -0.23 0.83 -21.13
N TYR A 176 0.02 -0.44 -20.83
CA TYR A 176 0.93 -0.85 -19.76
C TYR A 176 2.34 -0.32 -20.01
N GLY A 177 2.81 -0.42 -21.27
CA GLY A 177 4.11 0.08 -21.67
C GLY A 177 4.29 1.57 -21.35
N LEU A 178 3.37 2.42 -21.81
CA LEU A 178 3.44 3.86 -21.62
C LEU A 178 3.28 4.27 -20.16
N THR A 179 2.25 3.74 -19.47
CA THR A 179 1.95 4.10 -18.09
C THR A 179 3.03 3.57 -17.13
N GLY A 180 3.54 2.36 -17.37
CA GLY A 180 4.66 1.78 -16.65
C GLY A 180 5.96 2.58 -16.80
N ILE A 181 6.31 3.05 -18.01
CA ILE A 181 7.47 3.94 -18.21
C ILE A 181 7.29 5.23 -17.43
N ALA A 182 6.12 5.88 -17.53
CA ALA A 182 5.85 7.11 -16.81
C ALA A 182 6.03 6.93 -15.29
N TRP A 183 5.56 5.80 -14.75
CA TRP A 183 5.69 5.46 -13.35
C TRP A 183 7.14 5.17 -12.93
N ILE A 184 7.92 4.44 -13.75
CA ILE A 184 9.35 4.21 -13.49
C ILE A 184 10.13 5.52 -13.52
N VAL A 185 9.90 6.37 -14.53
CA VAL A 185 10.54 7.69 -14.64
C VAL A 185 10.25 8.53 -13.40
N TYR A 186 8.99 8.54 -12.95
CA TYR A 186 8.60 9.21 -11.73
C TYR A 186 9.36 8.68 -10.49
N ARG A 187 9.46 7.36 -10.32
CA ARG A 187 10.17 6.73 -9.19
C ARG A 187 11.67 7.02 -9.24
N CYS A 188 12.28 6.95 -10.42
CA CYS A 188 13.67 7.36 -10.64
C CYS A 188 13.89 8.82 -10.25
N TRP A 189 12.93 9.70 -10.55
CA TRP A 189 12.98 11.09 -10.11
C TRP A 189 12.94 11.23 -8.58
N VAL A 190 12.05 10.49 -7.90
CA VAL A 190 11.99 10.47 -6.42
C VAL A 190 13.32 10.01 -5.82
N VAL A 191 13.93 8.98 -6.37
CA VAL A 191 15.22 8.47 -5.88
C VAL A 191 16.36 9.46 -6.16
N ARG A 192 16.36 10.13 -7.32
CA ARG A 192 17.30 11.20 -7.65
C ARG A 192 17.18 12.40 -6.71
N ARG A 193 15.96 12.90 -6.43
CA ARG A 193 15.80 14.04 -5.51
C ARG A 193 16.25 13.67 -4.10
N SER A 194 15.90 12.47 -3.64
CA SER A 194 16.33 11.95 -2.33
C SER A 194 17.85 11.86 -2.23
N PHE A 195 18.53 11.38 -3.28
CA PHE A 195 19.99 11.32 -3.32
C PHE A 195 20.63 12.70 -3.08
N ILE A 196 20.13 13.72 -3.77
CA ILE A 196 20.66 15.08 -3.67
C ILE A 196 20.41 15.64 -2.27
N MET A 197 19.22 15.42 -1.69
CA MET A 197 18.92 15.82 -0.32
C MET A 197 19.83 15.11 0.69
N CYS A 198 20.02 13.79 0.55
CA CYS A 198 20.94 13.02 1.40
C CYS A 198 22.38 13.53 1.30
N LYS A 199 22.83 13.89 0.10
CA LYS A 199 24.18 14.45 -0.13
C LYS A 199 24.33 15.82 0.53
N ARG A 200 23.32 16.69 0.43
CA ARG A 200 23.32 18.01 1.08
C ARG A 200 23.26 17.92 2.59
N PHE A 201 22.42 17.02 3.11
CA PHE A 201 22.33 16.74 4.54
C PHE A 201 23.66 16.21 5.08
N ALA A 202 24.29 15.25 4.41
CA ALA A 202 25.61 14.74 4.80
C ALA A 202 26.70 15.83 4.79
N ARG A 203 26.66 16.78 3.84
CA ARG A 203 27.59 17.92 3.79
C ARG A 203 27.37 18.93 4.91
N ARG A 204 26.12 19.14 5.34
CA ARG A 204 25.79 20.02 6.47
C ARG A 204 26.18 19.43 7.82
N CYS A 205 26.34 18.12 7.89
CA CYS A 205 26.81 17.47 9.10
C CYS A 205 28.29 17.82 9.33
N SER A 206 28.55 18.65 10.34
CA SER A 206 29.91 19.09 10.70
C SER A 206 30.82 17.91 11.06
N PRO A 207 32.13 17.95 10.72
CA PRO A 207 33.12 17.00 11.23
C PRO A 207 33.24 16.96 12.76
N THR A 208 32.86 18.04 13.45
CA THR A 208 32.83 18.15 14.92
C THR A 208 31.53 17.67 15.55
N SER A 209 30.52 17.31 14.74
CA SER A 209 29.23 16.84 15.20
C SER A 209 29.19 15.30 15.24
N GLU A 210 28.42 14.74 16.16
CA GLU A 210 28.25 13.29 16.29
C GLU A 210 27.89 12.65 14.95
N ARG A 211 28.49 11.49 14.66
CA ARG A 211 28.18 10.72 13.46
C ARG A 211 26.70 10.32 13.48
N ILE A 212 26.04 10.44 12.33
CA ILE A 212 24.65 10.00 12.18
C ILE A 212 24.58 8.49 12.40
N THR A 213 23.69 8.07 13.29
CA THR A 213 23.44 6.65 13.53
C THR A 213 22.79 5.99 12.31
N LEU A 214 22.90 4.66 12.20
CA LEU A 214 22.25 3.91 11.13
C LEU A 214 20.74 4.17 11.08
N GLN A 215 20.09 4.19 12.25
CA GLN A 215 18.68 4.49 12.40
C GLN A 215 18.35 5.92 11.94
N GLY A 216 19.15 6.92 12.36
CA GLY A 216 18.94 8.31 11.94
C GLY A 216 19.10 8.50 10.43
N ALA A 217 20.05 7.79 9.81
CA ALA A 217 20.23 7.80 8.37
C ALA A 217 19.05 7.15 7.64
N MET A 218 18.48 6.06 8.18
CA MET A 218 17.30 5.40 7.64
C MET A 218 16.07 6.33 7.69
N VAL A 219 15.85 7.02 8.82
CA VAL A 219 14.78 8.01 8.99
C VAL A 219 14.86 9.09 7.92
N PHE A 220 16.02 9.75 7.80
CA PHE A 220 16.21 10.82 6.81
C PHE A 220 15.98 10.33 5.37
N VAL A 221 16.51 9.15 5.04
CA VAL A 221 16.35 8.54 3.72
C VAL A 221 14.87 8.29 3.42
N GLN A 222 14.12 7.71 4.35
CA GLN A 222 12.70 7.43 4.17
C GLN A 222 11.83 8.70 4.07
N GLU A 223 12.11 9.75 4.85
CA GLU A 223 11.44 11.05 4.70
C GLU A 223 11.75 11.68 3.33
N SER A 224 13.01 11.63 2.88
CA SER A 224 13.41 12.21 1.59
C SER A 224 12.89 11.45 0.36
N MET A 225 12.48 10.19 0.52
CA MET A 225 11.89 9.34 -0.53
C MET A 225 10.35 9.35 -0.51
N ARG A 226 9.74 10.32 0.17
CA ARG A 226 8.28 10.53 0.11
C ARG A 226 7.81 10.54 -1.34
N LEU A 227 6.70 9.86 -1.63
CA LEU A 227 6.15 9.81 -2.99
C LEU A 227 5.50 11.15 -3.34
N SER A 228 4.56 11.62 -2.53
CA SER A 228 3.96 12.94 -2.68
C SER A 228 4.96 14.04 -2.28
N ALA A 229 4.99 15.16 -3.00
CA ALA A 229 5.76 16.32 -2.55
C ALA A 229 5.07 17.03 -1.36
N HIS A 230 5.81 17.87 -0.65
CA HIS A 230 5.20 18.76 0.35
C HIS A 230 4.24 19.73 -0.35
N GLY A 231 3.05 19.92 0.21
CA GLY A 231 2.00 20.73 -0.39
C GLY A 231 1.23 20.03 -1.53
N ALA A 232 1.45 18.73 -1.77
CA ALA A 232 0.62 17.96 -2.70
C ALA A 232 -0.87 18.05 -2.33
N LYS A 233 -1.72 18.33 -3.32
CA LYS A 233 -3.18 18.22 -3.22
C LYS A 233 -3.65 16.77 -3.32
N ASN A 234 -4.85 16.47 -2.82
CA ASN A 234 -5.37 15.10 -2.80
C ASN A 234 -5.59 14.48 -4.19
N TYR A 235 -5.93 15.26 -5.23
CA TYR A 235 -6.02 14.70 -6.58
C TYR A 235 -4.67 14.17 -7.09
N HIS A 236 -3.55 14.81 -6.72
CA HIS A 236 -2.22 14.27 -7.05
C HIS A 236 -1.95 12.97 -6.31
N ARG A 237 -2.40 12.86 -5.04
CA ARG A 237 -2.27 11.63 -4.25
C ARG A 237 -3.12 10.50 -4.80
N VAL A 238 -4.32 10.81 -5.32
CA VAL A 238 -5.19 9.84 -6.03
C VAL A 238 -4.48 9.31 -7.28
N LEU A 239 -3.85 10.18 -8.08
CA LEU A 239 -3.07 9.76 -9.24
C LEU A 239 -1.89 8.85 -8.85
N ILE A 240 -1.14 9.20 -7.80
CA ILE A 240 -0.06 8.35 -7.27
C ILE A 240 -0.61 7.01 -6.81
N LEU A 241 -1.73 7.01 -6.08
CA LEU A 241 -2.35 5.79 -5.56
C LEU A 241 -2.80 4.88 -6.69
N PHE A 242 -3.40 5.42 -7.75
CA PHE A 242 -3.77 4.67 -8.95
C PHE A 242 -2.55 3.98 -9.58
N LEU A 243 -1.48 4.73 -9.87
CA LEU A 243 -0.26 4.16 -10.45
C LEU A 243 0.37 3.12 -9.53
N LEU A 244 0.32 3.34 -8.21
CA LEU A 244 0.93 2.45 -7.25
C LEU A 244 0.12 1.16 -7.03
N LEU A 245 -1.21 1.22 -7.12
CA LEU A 245 -2.09 0.04 -7.10
C LEU A 245 -1.92 -0.76 -8.40
N ASP A 246 -2.14 -0.13 -9.54
CA ASP A 246 -2.28 -0.82 -10.83
C ASP A 246 -0.91 -1.28 -11.39
N LEU A 247 0.13 -0.45 -11.33
CA LEU A 247 1.46 -0.77 -11.90
C LEU A 247 2.46 -1.28 -10.86
N GLY A 248 2.24 -1.01 -9.58
CA GLY A 248 3.12 -1.43 -8.48
C GLY A 248 2.63 -2.71 -7.82
N LEU A 249 1.57 -2.57 -7.02
CA LEU A 249 1.03 -3.63 -6.18
C LEU A 249 0.58 -4.85 -7.01
N MET A 250 -0.22 -4.64 -8.06
CA MET A 250 -0.73 -5.74 -8.88
C MET A 250 0.39 -6.48 -9.61
N SER A 251 1.37 -5.77 -10.19
CA SER A 251 2.52 -6.41 -10.83
C SER A 251 3.33 -7.25 -9.83
N ASP A 252 3.57 -6.74 -8.62
CA ASP A 252 4.27 -7.49 -7.57
C ASP A 252 3.49 -8.71 -7.07
N LEU A 253 2.17 -8.56 -6.92
CA LEU A 253 1.28 -9.66 -6.53
C LEU A 253 1.30 -10.76 -7.57
N PHE A 254 1.18 -10.41 -8.86
CA PHE A 254 1.24 -11.35 -9.97
C PHE A 254 2.57 -12.10 -10.01
N LEU A 255 3.70 -11.40 -9.85
CA LEU A 255 5.01 -12.04 -9.79
C LEU A 255 5.14 -12.97 -8.58
N LEU A 256 4.55 -12.61 -7.44
CA LEU A 256 4.58 -13.44 -6.24
C LEU A 256 3.75 -14.73 -6.39
N ILE A 257 2.63 -14.68 -7.11
CA ILE A 257 1.76 -15.85 -7.34
C ILE A 257 2.16 -16.66 -8.59
N THR A 258 3.19 -16.23 -9.33
CA THR A 258 3.68 -16.92 -10.54
C THR A 258 5.10 -17.45 -10.36
N GLN A 259 5.92 -16.84 -9.50
CA GLN A 259 7.32 -17.23 -9.30
C GLN A 259 7.51 -18.13 -8.10
N GLU A 260 7.99 -19.35 -8.34
CA GLU A 260 8.40 -20.28 -7.30
C GLU A 260 9.81 -19.96 -6.76
N GLY A 261 10.09 -20.44 -5.55
CA GLY A 261 11.44 -20.45 -4.97
C GLY A 261 11.95 -19.07 -4.53
N PHE A 262 13.26 -18.84 -4.69
CA PHE A 262 13.94 -17.68 -4.12
C PHE A 262 13.51 -16.34 -4.75
N LEU A 263 13.24 -16.33 -6.07
CA LEU A 263 12.83 -15.11 -6.77
C LEU A 263 11.45 -14.62 -6.30
N GLY A 264 10.50 -15.53 -6.10
CA GLY A 264 9.20 -15.20 -5.50
C GLY A 264 9.34 -14.60 -4.09
N ARG A 265 10.21 -15.18 -3.26
CA ARG A 265 10.50 -14.66 -1.91
C ARG A 265 11.11 -13.26 -1.91
N ILE A 266 11.96 -12.95 -2.88
CA ILE A 266 12.49 -11.58 -3.03
C ILE A 266 11.37 -10.60 -3.41
N GLN A 267 10.38 -11.02 -4.20
CA GLN A 267 9.27 -10.15 -4.60
C GLN A 267 8.41 -9.72 -3.39
N CYS A 268 8.34 -10.50 -2.32
CA CYS A 268 7.69 -10.10 -1.06
C CYS A 268 8.24 -8.77 -0.53
N ILE A 269 9.54 -8.48 -0.75
CA ILE A 269 10.14 -7.22 -0.34
C ILE A 269 9.51 -6.06 -1.11
N SER A 270 9.46 -6.16 -2.44
CA SER A 270 8.84 -5.13 -3.29
C SER A 270 7.37 -4.91 -2.94
N LEU A 271 6.62 -6.02 -2.76
CA LEU A 271 5.21 -5.98 -2.36
C LEU A 271 5.02 -5.25 -1.03
N GLY A 272 5.86 -5.54 -0.03
CA GLY A 272 5.83 -4.87 1.27
C GLY A 272 6.12 -3.36 1.16
N TYR A 273 7.08 -2.95 0.33
CA TYR A 273 7.36 -1.53 0.07
C TYR A 273 6.19 -0.80 -0.60
N ASN A 274 5.54 -1.45 -1.58
CA ASN A 274 4.37 -0.88 -2.24
C ASN A 274 3.19 -0.78 -1.26
N LEU A 275 2.91 -1.81 -0.45
CA LEU A 275 1.89 -1.74 0.61
C LEU A 275 2.16 -0.59 1.60
N ALA A 276 3.41 -0.39 2.02
CA ALA A 276 3.76 0.67 2.95
C ALA A 276 3.57 2.06 2.34
N ALA A 277 3.85 2.18 1.04
CA ALA A 277 3.58 3.39 0.28
C ALA A 277 2.08 3.69 0.14
N ILE A 278 1.24 2.68 -0.12
CA ILE A 278 -0.24 2.82 -0.16
C ILE A 278 -0.73 3.39 1.17
N ILE A 279 -0.41 2.72 2.27
CA ILE A 279 -0.91 3.08 3.60
C ILE A 279 -0.43 4.48 3.99
N SER A 280 0.81 4.84 3.67
CA SER A 280 1.34 6.19 3.88
C SER A 280 0.59 7.25 3.07
N VAL A 281 0.38 7.03 1.76
CA VAL A 281 -0.30 8.01 0.90
C VAL A 281 -1.77 8.18 1.31
N LEU A 282 -2.45 7.08 1.65
CA LEU A 282 -3.83 7.11 2.16
C LEU A 282 -3.92 7.91 3.46
N PHE A 283 -3.01 7.68 4.41
CA PHE A 283 -3.03 8.43 5.66
C PHE A 283 -2.71 9.91 5.45
N GLU A 284 -1.77 10.25 4.57
CA GLU A 284 -1.53 11.65 4.21
C GLU A 284 -2.76 12.33 3.60
N MET A 285 -3.56 11.62 2.80
CA MET A 285 -4.82 12.16 2.29
C MET A 285 -5.77 12.49 3.44
N VAL A 286 -6.01 11.54 4.36
CA VAL A 286 -6.87 11.75 5.54
C VAL A 286 -6.34 12.87 6.43
N GLU A 287 -5.03 12.93 6.64
CA GLU A 287 -4.37 13.95 7.48
C GLU A 287 -4.55 15.35 6.87
N THR A 288 -4.41 15.50 5.55
CA THR A 288 -4.61 16.81 4.89
C THR A 288 -6.07 17.24 4.73
N MET A 289 -7.03 16.32 4.92
CA MET A 289 -8.46 16.66 4.95
C MET A 289 -8.90 17.24 6.31
N ASN A 290 -8.02 17.25 7.32
CA ASN A 290 -8.30 17.72 8.69
C ASN A 290 -9.53 17.04 9.33
N TRP A 291 -9.79 15.78 8.97
CA TRP A 291 -10.92 14.98 9.50
C TRP A 291 -10.70 14.48 10.92
N MET A 292 -9.46 14.50 11.41
CA MET A 292 -9.10 14.02 12.75
C MET A 292 -8.75 15.19 13.66
N ARG A 293 -9.26 15.15 14.90
CA ARG A 293 -8.77 16.03 15.96
C ARG A 293 -7.29 15.76 16.22
N GLU A 294 -6.54 16.79 16.60
CA GLU A 294 -5.08 16.73 16.75
C GLU A 294 -4.60 15.63 17.70
N LYS A 295 -5.30 15.43 18.82
CA LYS A 295 -5.01 14.35 19.78
C LYS A 295 -5.15 12.95 19.13
N VAL A 296 -6.17 12.75 18.30
CA VAL A 296 -6.42 11.49 17.59
C VAL A 296 -5.40 11.31 16.46
N ARG A 297 -5.11 12.38 15.71
CA ARG A 297 -4.08 12.39 14.66
C ARG A 297 -2.74 11.93 15.22
N CYS A 298 -2.27 12.53 16.31
CA CYS A 298 -1.01 12.16 16.97
C CYS A 298 -1.04 10.71 17.49
N LEU A 299 -2.13 10.28 18.11
CA LEU A 299 -2.29 8.90 18.58
C LEU A 299 -2.16 7.90 17.42
N VAL A 300 -2.93 8.08 16.34
CA VAL A 300 -2.90 7.21 15.17
C VAL A 300 -1.51 7.22 14.53
N LYS A 301 -0.90 8.40 14.39
CA LYS A 301 0.43 8.54 13.79
C LYS A 301 1.50 7.82 14.60
N ARG A 302 1.50 7.96 15.93
CA ARG A 302 2.44 7.25 16.81
C ARG A 302 2.19 5.74 16.83
N LEU A 303 0.92 5.32 16.78
CA LEU A 303 0.55 3.90 16.87
C LEU A 303 0.80 3.13 15.57
N LEU A 304 0.51 3.73 14.42
CA LEU A 304 0.50 3.04 13.11
C LEU A 304 1.55 3.56 12.12
N PHE A 305 2.12 4.75 12.34
CA PHE A 305 3.06 5.41 11.43
C PHE A 305 4.34 5.79 12.17
N ASN A 306 5.01 4.78 12.73
CA ASN A 306 6.30 4.93 13.37
C ASN A 306 7.41 4.12 12.68
N TYR A 307 8.64 4.59 12.81
CA TYR A 307 9.81 3.98 12.18
C TYR A 307 10.20 2.60 12.75
N GLU A 308 9.85 2.33 14.01
CA GLU A 308 10.18 1.07 14.70
C GLU A 308 9.39 -0.12 14.15
N THR A 309 8.14 0.12 13.72
CA THR A 309 7.24 -0.91 13.18
C THR A 309 6.96 -0.72 11.68
N ALA A 310 7.53 0.32 11.07
CA ALA A 310 7.47 0.52 9.63
C ALA A 310 8.01 -0.70 8.89
N LEU A 311 7.33 -1.10 7.80
CA LEU A 311 7.62 -2.28 6.98
C LEU A 311 7.45 -3.64 7.67
N VAL A 312 7.36 -3.74 9.01
CA VAL A 312 7.20 -5.03 9.71
C VAL A 312 5.86 -5.67 9.34
N GLY A 313 4.77 -4.91 9.47
CA GLY A 313 3.44 -5.40 9.13
C GLY A 313 3.31 -5.73 7.64
N GLU A 314 3.87 -4.89 6.77
CA GLU A 314 3.83 -5.11 5.33
C GLU A 314 4.63 -6.32 4.85
N LEU A 315 5.82 -6.54 5.41
CA LEU A 315 6.61 -7.73 5.09
C LEU A 315 5.95 -8.99 5.63
N LEU A 316 5.35 -8.95 6.83
CA LEU A 316 4.60 -10.09 7.34
C LEU A 316 3.39 -10.40 6.44
N THR A 317 2.64 -9.38 6.03
CA THR A 317 1.54 -9.53 5.07
C THR A 317 2.04 -10.14 3.76
N ALA A 318 3.16 -9.66 3.22
CA ALA A 318 3.74 -10.20 1.99
C ALA A 318 4.19 -11.67 2.11
N ILE A 319 4.55 -12.14 3.30
CA ILE A 319 4.87 -13.55 3.58
C ILE A 319 3.58 -14.39 3.68
N LEU A 320 2.54 -13.85 4.32
CA LEU A 320 1.29 -14.58 4.58
C LEU A 320 0.30 -14.55 3.42
N ILE A 321 0.52 -13.70 2.41
CA ILE A 321 -0.46 -13.42 1.35
C ILE A 321 -0.84 -14.66 0.54
N GLN A 322 0.09 -15.57 0.24
CA GLN A 322 -0.20 -16.80 -0.51
C GLN A 322 -1.15 -17.74 0.26
N SER A 323 -0.89 -17.91 1.57
CA SER A 323 -1.78 -18.66 2.46
C SER A 323 -3.14 -17.99 2.60
N TYR A 324 -3.15 -16.66 2.69
CA TYR A 324 -4.39 -15.89 2.79
C TYR A 324 -5.24 -16.00 1.51
N ILE A 325 -4.64 -15.87 0.32
CA ILE A 325 -5.31 -16.06 -0.97
C ILE A 325 -5.88 -17.48 -1.08
N THR A 326 -5.09 -18.50 -0.70
CA THR A 326 -5.57 -19.88 -0.66
C THR A 326 -6.79 -20.03 0.24
N SER A 327 -6.77 -19.42 1.43
CA SER A 327 -7.90 -19.45 2.36
C SER A 327 -9.13 -18.73 1.81
N LEU A 328 -8.94 -17.60 1.12
CA LEU A 328 -10.02 -16.86 0.47
C LEU A 328 -10.64 -17.67 -0.67
N ASN A 329 -9.83 -18.31 -1.50
CA ASN A 329 -10.32 -19.16 -2.58
C ASN A 329 -11.03 -20.41 -2.05
N ARG A 330 -10.69 -20.91 -0.87
CA ARG A 330 -11.43 -22.01 -0.22
C ARG A 330 -12.71 -21.57 0.52
N SER A 331 -13.02 -20.27 0.54
CA SER A 331 -14.23 -19.73 1.17
C SER A 331 -15.41 -19.66 0.21
N ASP A 332 -16.53 -19.11 0.68
CA ASP A 332 -17.74 -18.89 -0.13
C ASP A 332 -17.52 -18.00 -1.37
N LEU A 333 -16.40 -17.26 -1.44
CA LEU A 333 -15.97 -16.54 -2.66
C LEU A 333 -15.82 -17.46 -3.89
N ARG A 334 -15.68 -18.78 -3.68
CA ARG A 334 -15.72 -19.78 -4.75
C ARG A 334 -17.01 -19.76 -5.55
N HIS A 335 -18.14 -19.50 -4.90
CA HIS A 335 -19.48 -19.63 -5.51
C HIS A 335 -20.03 -18.29 -5.97
N THR A 336 -19.19 -17.53 -6.70
CA THR A 336 -19.49 -16.16 -7.16
C THR A 336 -19.92 -16.06 -8.63
N GLU A 337 -19.99 -17.19 -9.35
CA GLU A 337 -20.27 -17.21 -10.79
C GLU A 337 -21.64 -16.64 -11.14
N THR A 338 -22.68 -17.01 -10.38
CA THR A 338 -24.05 -16.55 -10.65
C THR A 338 -24.16 -15.04 -10.44
N GLN A 339 -23.55 -14.52 -9.37
CA GLN A 339 -23.49 -13.08 -9.10
C GLN A 339 -22.64 -12.35 -10.15
N ALA A 340 -21.54 -12.94 -10.61
CA ALA A 340 -20.69 -12.36 -11.65
C ALA A 340 -21.42 -12.22 -13.00
N LYS A 341 -22.21 -13.24 -13.39
CA LYS A 341 -23.06 -13.19 -14.59
C LYS A 341 -24.17 -12.14 -14.48
N LEU A 342 -24.74 -11.96 -13.28
CA LEU A 342 -25.81 -10.99 -13.04
C LEU A 342 -25.30 -9.54 -13.02
N LEU A 343 -24.16 -9.29 -12.38
CA LEU A 343 -23.68 -7.93 -12.10
C LEU A 343 -22.61 -7.47 -13.10
N SER A 344 -21.51 -8.22 -13.15
CA SER A 344 -20.36 -8.09 -14.07
C SER A 344 -19.14 -8.75 -13.43
N TYR A 345 -18.33 -9.45 -14.22
CA TYR A 345 -17.02 -9.97 -13.80
C TYR A 345 -16.09 -8.86 -13.27
N TYR A 346 -16.19 -7.65 -13.80
CA TYR A 346 -15.38 -6.51 -13.35
C TYR A 346 -15.73 -6.08 -11.92
N ILE A 347 -17.03 -6.01 -11.58
CA ILE A 347 -17.47 -5.63 -10.23
C ILE A 347 -17.13 -6.74 -9.23
N MET A 348 -17.30 -8.01 -9.61
CA MET A 348 -16.90 -9.12 -8.76
C MET A 348 -15.39 -9.15 -8.52
N SER A 349 -14.58 -8.77 -9.50
CA SER A 349 -13.14 -8.56 -9.31
C SER A 349 -12.83 -7.46 -8.29
N LEU A 350 -13.55 -6.34 -8.33
CA LEU A 350 -13.38 -5.28 -7.33
C LEU A 350 -13.72 -5.77 -5.91
N ILE A 351 -14.77 -6.59 -5.77
CA ILE A 351 -15.14 -7.20 -4.49
C ILE A 351 -14.04 -8.18 -4.02
N GLY A 352 -13.59 -9.09 -4.89
CA GLY A 352 -12.55 -10.07 -4.57
C GLY A 352 -11.23 -9.41 -4.16
N HIS A 353 -10.79 -8.40 -4.90
CA HIS A 353 -9.62 -7.59 -4.55
C HIS A 353 -9.85 -6.75 -3.29
N GLY A 354 -11.07 -6.26 -3.08
CA GLY A 354 -11.48 -5.57 -1.85
C GLY A 354 -11.31 -6.46 -0.62
N CYS A 355 -11.74 -7.71 -0.68
CA CYS A 355 -11.50 -8.70 0.39
C CYS A 355 -10.01 -8.90 0.66
N ILE A 356 -9.20 -9.06 -0.40
CA ILE A 356 -7.73 -9.20 -0.27
C ILE A 356 -7.13 -7.97 0.42
N ALA A 357 -7.48 -6.77 -0.04
CA ALA A 357 -6.97 -5.51 0.47
C ALA A 357 -7.35 -5.28 1.95
N LEU A 358 -8.61 -5.58 2.32
CA LEU A 358 -9.09 -5.49 3.70
C LEU A 358 -8.33 -6.46 4.63
N GLY A 359 -8.14 -7.71 4.21
CA GLY A 359 -7.34 -8.67 4.98
C GLY A 359 -5.90 -8.22 5.18
N CYS A 360 -5.25 -7.72 4.11
CA CYS A 360 -3.91 -7.14 4.19
C CYS A 360 -3.85 -5.99 5.20
N LEU A 361 -4.84 -5.08 5.15
CA LEU A 361 -4.92 -3.93 6.04
C LEU A 361 -5.09 -4.36 7.50
N VAL A 362 -5.94 -5.36 7.79
CA VAL A 362 -6.13 -5.89 9.14
C VAL A 362 -4.82 -6.43 9.69
N VAL A 363 -4.09 -7.26 8.93
CA VAL A 363 -2.79 -7.79 9.37
C VAL A 363 -1.79 -6.66 9.65
N ILE A 364 -1.71 -5.65 8.77
CA ILE A 364 -0.77 -4.52 8.94
C ILE A 364 -1.13 -3.68 10.18
N ILE A 365 -2.40 -3.35 10.37
CA ILE A 365 -2.85 -2.57 11.53
C ILE A 365 -2.59 -3.34 12.83
N CYS A 366 -2.97 -4.62 12.89
CA CYS A 366 -2.78 -5.45 14.08
C CYS A 366 -1.31 -5.60 14.45
N THR A 367 -0.46 -5.93 13.48
CA THR A 367 0.98 -6.12 13.69
C THR A 367 1.67 -4.85 14.15
N ARG A 368 1.38 -3.70 13.52
CA ARG A 368 1.93 -2.40 13.92
C ARG A 368 1.46 -1.96 15.29
N THR A 369 0.18 -2.17 15.58
CA THR A 369 -0.40 -1.85 16.89
C THR A 369 0.28 -2.67 17.99
N ILE A 370 0.34 -4.00 17.83
CA ILE A 370 0.97 -4.91 18.80
C ILE A 370 2.45 -4.57 18.95
N GLY A 371 3.18 -4.41 17.85
CA GLY A 371 4.61 -4.08 17.87
C GLY A 371 4.88 -2.75 18.57
N THR A 372 4.04 -1.74 18.32
CA THR A 372 4.18 -0.42 18.94
C THR A 372 3.87 -0.48 20.44
N LEU A 373 2.79 -1.14 20.83
CA LEU A 373 2.43 -1.31 22.25
C LEU A 373 3.54 -2.05 23.01
N ALA A 374 4.06 -3.14 22.43
CA ALA A 374 5.18 -3.90 22.99
C ALA A 374 6.44 -3.04 23.12
N PHE A 375 6.79 -2.27 22.08
CA PHE A 375 7.93 -1.36 22.10
C PHE A 375 7.79 -0.30 23.19
N MET A 376 6.63 0.36 23.27
CA MET A 376 6.36 1.40 24.26
C MET A 376 6.42 0.87 25.69
N TRP A 377 5.83 -0.31 25.92
CA TRP A 377 5.89 -1.00 27.20
C TRP A 377 7.32 -1.36 27.57
N TRP A 378 8.11 -1.91 26.64
CA TRP A 378 9.50 -2.29 26.87
C TRP A 378 10.40 -1.08 27.18
N ARG A 379 10.26 0.00 26.40
CA ARG A 379 11.18 1.14 26.42
C ARG A 379 10.87 2.17 27.49
N TYR A 380 9.59 2.45 27.72
CA TYR A 380 9.12 3.55 28.57
C TYR A 380 8.26 3.06 29.75
N ARG A 381 7.89 1.78 29.80
CA ARG A 381 6.99 1.20 30.82
C ARG A 381 5.67 1.96 30.96
N SER A 382 5.26 2.66 29.90
CA SER A 382 4.06 3.47 29.88
C SER A 382 3.52 3.63 28.46
N LEU A 383 2.19 3.57 28.34
CA LEU A 383 1.46 3.85 27.10
C LEU A 383 0.96 5.30 27.03
N THR A 384 1.14 6.10 28.09
CA THR A 384 0.70 7.50 28.14
C THR A 384 1.35 8.36 27.07
N ILE A 385 2.56 8.01 26.66
CA ILE A 385 3.31 8.68 25.58
C ILE A 385 2.52 8.66 24.27
N LEU A 386 1.68 7.65 23.99
CA LEU A 386 0.89 7.63 22.75
C LEU A 386 -0.12 8.79 22.66
N SER A 387 -0.57 9.32 23.80
CA SER A 387 -1.58 10.38 23.87
C SER A 387 -1.06 11.72 24.39
N THR A 388 0.19 11.79 24.85
CA THR A 388 0.76 13.01 25.43
C THR A 388 1.12 14.02 24.34
N PRO A 389 0.64 15.27 24.37
CA PRO A 389 0.96 16.26 23.34
C PRO A 389 2.46 16.56 23.28
N CYS A 390 2.95 16.86 22.06
CA CYS A 390 4.31 17.32 21.81
C CYS A 390 4.26 18.45 20.78
N SER A 391 4.80 19.62 21.13
CA SER A 391 4.80 20.82 20.30
C SER A 391 5.45 20.62 18.93
N VAL A 392 6.49 19.78 18.86
CA VAL A 392 7.16 19.40 17.61
C VAL A 392 6.25 18.59 16.69
N ASP A 393 5.53 17.59 17.23
CA ASP A 393 4.59 16.77 16.44
C ASP A 393 3.44 17.59 15.86
N MET A 394 2.94 18.55 16.64
CA MET A 394 1.89 19.47 16.21
C MET A 394 2.41 20.39 15.09
N THR A 395 3.61 20.95 15.27
CA THR A 395 4.23 21.83 14.27
C THR A 395 4.55 21.10 12.96
N LEU A 396 5.07 19.87 13.04
CA LEU A 396 5.38 19.08 11.85
C LEU A 396 4.11 18.64 11.11
N GLY A 397 3.05 18.26 11.83
CA GLY A 397 1.78 17.88 11.20
C GLY A 397 1.96 16.86 10.07
N ALA A 398 1.39 17.16 8.90
CA ALA A 398 1.50 16.36 7.68
C ALA A 398 2.85 16.46 6.93
N ARG A 399 3.77 17.33 7.39
CA ARG A 399 5.10 17.50 6.78
C ARG A 399 5.99 16.31 7.07
N CYS A 400 5.86 15.73 8.26
CA CYS A 400 6.57 14.50 8.64
C CYS A 400 5.75 13.26 8.24
N LYS A 401 6.36 12.27 7.61
CA LYS A 401 5.68 11.03 7.18
C LYS A 401 5.41 10.11 8.38
N MET A 402 6.42 9.87 9.21
CA MET A 402 6.35 8.92 10.32
C MET A 402 7.03 9.46 11.59
N ILE A 403 6.72 8.89 12.75
CA ILE A 403 7.30 9.29 14.04
C ILE A 403 8.42 8.32 14.46
N LEU A 404 9.47 8.84 15.10
CA LEU A 404 10.53 8.01 15.68
C LEU A 404 10.28 7.88 17.18
N LEU A 405 9.65 6.78 17.61
CA LEU A 405 9.26 6.59 19.00
C LEU A 405 10.47 6.52 19.94
N ALA A 406 11.52 5.81 19.54
CA ALA A 406 12.78 5.71 20.28
C ALA A 406 13.48 7.07 20.46
N GLY A 407 13.12 8.04 19.62
CA GLY A 407 13.68 9.37 19.61
C GLY A 407 13.12 10.30 20.70
N TYR A 408 12.07 9.87 21.41
CA TYR A 408 11.49 10.60 22.52
C TYR A 408 12.27 10.47 23.82
N THR A 409 12.24 11.55 24.59
CA THR A 409 12.66 11.63 25.98
C THR A 409 11.45 12.03 26.81
N TRP A 410 11.23 11.30 27.90
CA TRP A 410 10.09 11.46 28.80
C TRP A 410 10.58 12.04 30.13
N GLU A 411 10.26 13.30 30.38
CA GLU A 411 10.72 14.03 31.56
C GLU A 411 9.54 14.75 32.22
N ASN A 412 9.33 14.50 33.51
CA ASN A 412 8.29 15.16 34.32
C ASN A 412 6.89 15.15 33.67
N GLY A 413 6.48 14.03 33.08
CA GLY A 413 5.17 13.89 32.42
C GLY A 413 5.07 14.61 31.06
N THR A 414 6.19 15.08 30.53
CA THR A 414 6.29 15.90 29.32
C THR A 414 7.16 15.21 28.28
N LEU A 415 6.75 15.31 27.01
CA LEU A 415 7.37 14.60 25.90
C LEU A 415 8.26 15.53 25.06
N PHE A 416 9.53 15.17 24.91
CA PHE A 416 10.52 15.91 24.13
C PHE A 416 11.22 15.02 23.11
N TYR A 417 11.70 15.61 22.01
CA TYR A 417 12.65 14.98 21.10
C TYR A 417 14.09 15.36 21.45
N ARG A 418 14.99 14.39 21.31
CA ARG A 418 16.44 14.63 21.39
C ARG A 418 16.91 15.46 20.19
N ALA A 419 17.94 16.28 20.37
CA ALA A 419 18.58 17.01 19.29
C ALA A 419 19.03 16.08 18.14
N SER A 420 19.60 14.91 18.47
CA SER A 420 19.99 13.90 17.49
C SER A 420 18.81 13.34 16.69
N THR A 421 17.63 13.22 17.31
CA THR A 421 16.40 12.80 16.62
C THR A 421 15.88 13.90 15.68
N LEU A 422 15.84 15.14 16.13
CA LEU A 422 15.45 16.28 15.29
C LEU A 422 16.33 16.36 14.05
N ARG A 423 17.64 16.17 14.24
CA ARG A 423 18.61 16.08 13.15
C ARG A 423 18.35 14.90 12.22
N ALA A 424 17.97 13.73 12.74
CA ALA A 424 17.61 12.57 11.93
C ALA A 424 16.39 12.83 11.02
N PHE A 425 15.44 13.65 11.47
CA PHE A 425 14.34 14.14 10.63
C PHE A 425 14.78 15.19 9.59
N GLY A 426 16.04 15.63 9.63
CA GLY A 426 16.54 16.71 8.79
C GLY A 426 16.09 18.09 9.26
N LEU A 427 15.71 18.22 10.54
CA LEU A 427 15.35 19.49 11.16
C LEU A 427 16.60 20.21 11.65
N SER A 428 16.60 21.52 11.52
CA SER A 428 17.69 22.39 11.93
C SER A 428 17.14 23.66 12.57
N LYS A 429 17.99 24.35 13.33
CA LYS A 429 17.72 25.65 13.91
C LYS A 429 18.16 26.72 12.92
N MET A 430 17.33 27.73 12.69
CA MET A 430 17.74 29.00 12.07
C MET A 430 17.72 30.09 13.13
N THR A 431 18.74 30.94 13.11
CA THR A 431 18.77 32.18 13.89
C THR A 431 18.82 33.38 12.95
N GLU A 432 17.89 34.30 13.14
CA GLU A 432 17.89 35.61 12.48
C GLU A 432 18.79 36.60 13.22
N GLU A 433 19.07 37.74 12.57
CA GLU A 433 19.96 38.78 13.12
C GLU A 433 19.40 39.42 14.40
N ASP A 434 18.07 39.40 14.58
CA ASP A 434 17.36 39.86 15.77
C ASP A 434 17.42 38.87 16.95
N GLY A 435 18.05 37.71 16.77
CA GLY A 435 18.14 36.64 17.76
C GLY A 435 16.93 35.69 17.79
N GLY A 436 15.94 35.87 16.91
CA GLY A 436 14.81 34.97 16.74
C GLY A 436 15.26 33.56 16.34
N ALA A 437 14.76 32.55 17.04
CA ALA A 437 15.08 31.16 16.77
C ALA A 437 13.91 30.45 16.09
N PHE A 438 14.19 29.79 14.96
CA PHE A 438 13.19 29.14 14.14
C PHE A 438 13.54 27.68 13.85
N MET A 439 12.50 26.85 13.69
CA MET A 439 12.62 25.46 13.25
C MET A 439 12.52 25.40 11.74
N VAL A 440 13.50 24.77 11.12
CA VAL A 440 13.65 24.67 9.66
C VAL A 440 13.69 23.22 9.24
N TYR A 441 13.05 22.90 8.12
CA TYR A 441 13.05 21.58 7.53
C TYR A 441 13.40 21.63 6.03
N SER A 442 13.80 20.47 5.48
CA SER A 442 14.13 20.35 4.06
C SER A 442 12.86 19.98 3.27
N LYS A 443 12.33 20.92 2.49
CA LYS A 443 11.09 20.76 1.74
C LYS A 443 11.32 19.96 0.45
N CYS A 444 10.62 18.84 0.31
CA CYS A 444 10.60 18.06 -0.94
C CYS A 444 9.61 18.67 -1.94
N HIS A 445 10.11 19.12 -3.08
CA HIS A 445 9.30 19.54 -4.22
C HIS A 445 9.04 18.39 -5.21
N TRP A 446 8.05 18.55 -6.09
CA TRP A 446 7.70 17.56 -7.11
C TRP A 446 8.88 17.26 -8.04
N PHE A 447 9.21 18.23 -8.91
CA PHE A 447 10.25 18.12 -9.92
C PHE A 447 11.37 19.13 -9.74
N ALA A 448 11.21 20.14 -8.89
CA ALA A 448 12.27 21.10 -8.65
C ALA A 448 13.31 20.55 -7.66
N ILE A 449 14.59 20.69 -7.97
CA ILE A 449 15.69 20.46 -7.03
C ILE A 449 16.30 21.83 -6.70
N THR A 450 15.59 22.59 -5.88
CA THR A 450 15.97 23.96 -5.52
C THR A 450 17.27 23.96 -4.71
N ARG A 451 18.11 24.99 -4.82
CA ARG A 451 19.28 25.16 -3.93
C ARG A 451 18.88 25.68 -2.55
N LYS A 452 17.74 26.39 -2.47
CA LYS A 452 17.09 26.86 -1.24
C LYS A 452 15.92 25.92 -0.92
N ASP A 453 16.23 24.73 -0.44
CA ASP A 453 15.25 23.70 -0.04
C ASP A 453 14.86 23.80 1.45
N LEU A 454 15.47 24.72 2.19
CA LEU A 454 15.20 24.95 3.61
C LEU A 454 14.10 25.98 3.80
N VAL A 455 13.08 25.58 4.57
CA VAL A 455 11.89 26.37 4.84
C VAL A 455 11.61 26.38 6.35
N VAL A 456 11.29 27.56 6.87
CA VAL A 456 10.91 27.75 8.27
C VAL A 456 9.48 27.23 8.47
N CYS A 457 9.22 26.53 9.57
CA CYS A 457 7.89 26.00 9.88
C CYS A 457 7.42 26.22 11.33
N GLY A 458 8.29 26.72 12.21
CA GLY A 458 7.90 27.04 13.59
C GLY A 458 8.85 28.00 14.28
N ILE A 459 8.34 28.68 15.30
CA ILE A 459 9.07 29.58 16.19
C ILE A 459 9.51 28.77 17.41
N VAL A 460 10.78 28.90 17.81
CA VAL A 460 11.36 28.14 18.91
C VAL A 460 11.50 29.04 20.15
N SER A 461 10.69 28.74 21.16
CA SER A 461 10.66 29.47 22.44
C SER A 461 11.07 28.53 23.58
N GLY A 462 12.33 28.62 24.00
CA GLY A 462 12.89 27.74 25.03
C GLY A 462 13.01 26.29 24.54
N HIS A 463 12.12 25.42 25.02
CA HIS A 463 12.00 24.02 24.58
C HIS A 463 10.78 23.78 23.68
N VAL A 464 9.89 24.77 23.53
CA VAL A 464 8.61 24.62 22.82
C VAL A 464 8.75 25.14 21.39
N VAL A 465 8.03 24.51 20.46
CA VAL A 465 7.91 24.98 19.08
C VAL A 465 6.47 25.32 18.76
N GLU A 466 6.24 26.54 18.27
CA GLU A 466 4.91 27.00 17.84
C GLU A 466 4.86 27.07 16.31
N PRO A 467 3.79 26.58 15.66
CA PRO A 467 3.67 26.61 14.21
C PRO A 467 3.60 28.06 13.69
N CYS A 468 4.23 28.31 12.55
CA CYS A 468 4.17 29.61 11.86
C CYS A 468 3.97 29.45 10.34
N GLU A 469 3.73 30.56 9.65
CA GLU A 469 3.64 30.55 8.18
C GLU A 469 4.98 30.18 7.54
N GLU A 470 4.92 29.32 6.53
CA GLU A 470 6.12 28.85 5.84
C GLU A 470 6.77 29.96 5.03
N HIS A 471 8.04 30.24 5.32
CA HIS A 471 8.84 31.21 4.58
C HIS A 471 10.27 30.70 4.37
N ALA A 472 10.99 31.37 3.47
CA ALA A 472 12.34 30.96 3.08
C ALA A 472 13.31 31.08 4.26
N CYS A 473 14.23 30.12 4.37
CA CYS A 473 15.33 30.21 5.33
C CYS A 473 16.34 31.28 4.86
N LEU A 474 16.42 32.39 5.60
CA LEU A 474 17.30 33.53 5.31
C LEU A 474 18.47 33.68 6.29
N GLY A 475 18.36 33.08 7.49
CA GLY A 475 19.33 33.20 8.56
C GLY A 475 20.41 32.11 8.58
N VAL A 476 21.23 32.13 9.63
CA VAL A 476 22.29 31.13 9.84
C VAL A 476 21.67 29.83 10.33
N VAL A 477 22.03 28.71 9.69
CA VAL A 477 21.49 27.38 10.01
C VAL A 477 22.48 26.58 10.84
N THR A 478 22.04 26.10 12.01
CA THR A 478 22.82 25.25 12.90
C THR A 478 22.00 24.03 13.33
N ASP A 479 22.67 23.04 13.93
CA ASP A 479 21.98 21.96 14.63
C ASP A 479 21.32 22.50 15.93
N PHE A 480 20.32 21.78 16.45
CA PHE A 480 19.77 22.08 17.78
C PHE A 480 20.75 21.63 18.87
N ASP A 481 20.91 22.46 19.89
CA ASP A 481 21.75 22.24 21.07
C ASP A 481 20.98 21.62 22.25
N ARG A 482 19.66 21.55 22.14
CA ARG A 482 18.73 21.20 23.22
C ARG A 482 17.62 20.27 22.73
N MET A 483 16.91 19.69 23.69
CA MET A 483 15.67 18.96 23.41
C MET A 483 14.52 19.92 23.11
N LEU A 484 13.65 19.55 22.16
CA LEU A 484 12.45 20.32 21.84
C LEU A 484 11.19 19.48 22.00
N GLY A 485 10.11 20.08 22.49
CA GLY A 485 8.84 19.41 22.74
C GLY A 485 8.01 20.13 23.80
N GLY A 486 7.26 19.35 24.56
CA GLY A 486 6.36 19.85 25.59
C GLY A 486 5.04 20.41 25.07
N VAL A 487 4.33 21.10 25.96
CA VAL A 487 2.96 21.57 25.74
C VAL A 487 3.01 23.04 25.30
N GLY A 488 2.48 23.35 24.12
CA GLY A 488 2.37 24.73 23.61
C GLY A 488 1.45 25.61 24.47
N ALA A 489 1.59 26.94 24.37
CA ALA A 489 0.88 27.90 25.21
C ALA A 489 -0.66 27.77 25.13
N GLU A 490 -1.22 27.39 23.97
CA GLU A 490 -2.66 27.19 23.78
C GLU A 490 -3.27 26.08 24.66
N VAL A 491 -2.50 25.03 24.97
CA VAL A 491 -2.99 23.91 25.80
C VAL A 491 -2.82 24.20 27.30
N GLN A 492 -1.92 25.12 27.68
CA GLN A 492 -1.82 25.58 29.07
C GLN A 492 -3.06 26.39 29.50
N HIS A 493 -3.68 27.14 28.60
CA HIS A 493 -4.93 27.86 28.89
C HIS A 493 -6.10 26.91 29.18
N GLN A 494 -6.27 25.84 28.39
CA GLN A 494 -7.29 24.81 28.66
C GLN A 494 -7.06 24.02 29.95
N LYS A 495 -5.80 23.84 30.37
CA LYS A 495 -5.45 23.13 31.62
C LYS A 495 -5.68 23.98 32.87
N LYS A 496 -5.61 25.32 32.77
CA LYS A 496 -5.91 26.23 33.88
C LYS A 496 -7.42 26.35 34.19
N ASP A 497 -8.29 26.19 33.18
CA ASP A 497 -9.75 26.23 33.37
C ASP A 497 -10.35 24.95 33.97
N TYR A 498 -9.58 23.85 34.02
CA TYR A 498 -10.00 22.58 34.64
C TYR A 498 -9.44 22.40 36.06
N SER A 499 -9.25 23.49 36.82
CA SER A 499 -9.09 23.40 38.27
C SER A 499 -10.48 23.43 38.92
N PRO A 500 -10.86 22.45 39.77
CA PRO A 500 -12.20 22.40 40.32
C PRO A 500 -12.40 23.59 41.27
N ARG A 501 -13.15 24.60 40.83
CA ARG A 501 -13.77 25.57 41.74
C ARG A 501 -14.65 24.77 42.69
N LYS A 502 -14.27 24.75 43.97
CA LYS A 502 -15.14 24.32 45.08
C LYS A 502 -16.43 25.14 45.01
N ILE A 503 -17.50 24.56 44.50
CA ILE A 503 -18.84 25.13 44.58
C ILE A 503 -19.33 24.83 46.01
N GLN A 504 -19.36 25.86 46.85
CA GLN A 504 -20.14 25.84 48.08
C GLN A 504 -21.63 25.82 47.70
N LEU A 505 -22.30 24.71 47.99
CA LEU A 505 -23.75 24.59 48.00
C LEU A 505 -24.33 25.50 49.09
N LYS A 506 -25.20 26.43 48.70
CA LYS A 506 -26.25 26.98 49.57
C LYS A 506 -27.61 26.54 49.02
N SER A 507 -28.33 25.75 49.82
CA SER A 507 -29.74 25.39 49.65
C SER A 507 -30.64 26.61 49.92
N SER A 508 -31.70 26.84 49.15
CA SER A 508 -33.14 26.60 49.46
C SER A 508 -33.90 27.82 48.86
N ALA A 509 -35.14 27.84 48.36
CA ALA A 509 -36.29 26.94 48.38
C ALA A 509 -37.28 27.29 47.22
N SER A 510 -38.23 26.37 47.00
CA SER A 510 -39.57 26.36 46.34
C SER A 510 -40.23 27.69 45.88
N ALA A 511 -41.21 27.77 44.98
CA ALA A 511 -41.95 26.93 44.02
C ALA A 511 -43.05 27.85 43.42
N THR A 512 -43.86 27.33 42.47
CA THR A 512 -45.12 27.89 41.89
C THR A 512 -44.92 28.86 40.71
N SER A 513 -45.69 28.88 39.61
CA SER A 513 -46.89 28.14 39.19
C SER A 513 -47.28 28.55 37.74
N PHE A 514 -47.80 27.60 36.97
CA PHE A 514 -48.90 27.67 35.97
C PHE A 514 -48.79 28.34 34.58
N GLU A 515 -49.18 27.50 33.59
CA GLU A 515 -50.11 27.72 32.45
C GLU A 515 -49.96 28.93 31.50
N ASN A 516 -49.61 28.67 30.23
CA ASN A 516 -50.61 28.48 29.16
C ASN A 516 -49.96 28.26 27.78
N ARG A 517 -50.43 27.22 27.09
CA ARG A 517 -50.39 27.03 25.63
C ARG A 517 -51.83 27.19 25.16
N ILE A 518 -52.10 27.98 24.12
CA ILE A 518 -53.15 27.75 23.09
C ILE A 518 -53.05 28.84 21.98
N LEU A 519 -52.76 28.34 20.76
CA LEU A 519 -53.30 28.64 19.42
C LEU A 519 -53.67 30.06 18.94
N ALA A 520 -53.12 30.43 17.77
CA ALA A 520 -53.81 30.81 16.49
C ALA A 520 -52.72 31.41 15.56
N VAL A 521 -52.34 30.86 14.40
CA VAL A 521 -53.05 30.59 13.13
C VAL A 521 -53.61 31.85 12.46
N ASN A 522 -52.95 32.15 11.33
CA ASN A 522 -53.40 32.80 10.09
C ASN A 522 -53.35 34.33 9.89
N GLU A 523 -52.90 34.61 8.66
CA GLU A 523 -53.24 35.71 7.74
C GLU A 523 -52.38 37.01 7.76
N GLU A 524 -51.50 37.05 6.75
CA GLU A 524 -51.16 38.18 5.86
C GLU A 524 -52.31 39.19 5.66
N PRO A 525 -52.02 40.48 5.37
CA PRO A 525 -51.68 40.85 3.98
C PRO A 525 -50.71 42.04 3.76
N ASP A 526 -50.19 42.06 2.52
CA ASP A 526 -49.86 43.18 1.62
C ASP A 526 -48.95 44.33 2.09
N GLU A 527 -47.67 44.31 1.65
CA GLU A 527 -47.16 45.09 0.49
C GLU A 527 -45.72 44.67 0.12
#